data_AF-A0A2D7C0I5-F1
#
_entry.id   AF-A0A2D7C0I5-F1
#
_cell.length_a   1.000
_cell.length_b   1.000
_cell.length_c   1.000
_cell.angle_alpha   90.00
_cell.angle_beta   90.00
_cell.angle_gamma   90.00
#
_symmetry.space_group_name_H-M   'P 1'
#
loop_
_entity.id
_entity.type
_entity.pdbx_description
1 polymer ?
#
loop_
_entity_poly.entity_id
_entity_poly.type
_entity_poly.pdbx_seq_one_letter_code
_entity_poly.pdbx_strand_id
1 'polypeptide(L)'
;MAFVSQEDKKKLAPKIKEVLKKYNMKATISVNNHSTLCVNIKEGELDIVGASMKARLDDFERTELYRDPRTVKYLASRLDNYVRVNEYWIAETYAEYPVIKEFLSELKEAMEGPEFFNHDDSMTDYFHRSHYTDINVGNWEKPYVCTADDKFDPEPRVEEIREIADNLIKEAA
;
A
#
# COMPACT_ATOMS: atom_id res chain seq x y z
N MET A 1 11.72 2.99 22.67
CA MET A 1 10.29 3.23 22.40
C MET A 1 10.20 4.28 21.32
N ALA A 2 9.46 4.00 20.25
CA ALA A 2 9.33 4.89 19.09
C ALA A 2 8.73 6.25 19.48
N PHE A 3 9.32 7.34 19.02
CA PHE A 3 8.84 8.69 19.23
C PHE A 3 9.15 9.60 18.03
N VAL A 4 8.15 10.34 17.58
CA VAL A 4 8.31 11.39 16.55
C VAL A 4 7.58 12.65 16.99
N SER A 5 8.31 13.77 16.99
CA SER A 5 7.75 15.07 17.34
C SER A 5 7.24 15.83 16.12
N GLN A 6 6.50 16.91 16.36
CA GLN A 6 6.12 17.85 15.28
C GLN A 6 7.34 18.57 14.70
N GLU A 7 8.43 18.69 15.45
CA GLU A 7 9.68 19.29 14.96
C GLU A 7 10.39 18.34 14.00
N ASP A 8 10.46 17.05 14.33
CA ASP A 8 11.06 16.04 13.44
C ASP A 8 10.27 15.91 12.15
N LYS A 9 8.93 15.96 12.23
CA LYS A 9 8.07 16.08 11.04
C LYS A 9 8.47 17.27 10.16
N LYS A 10 8.77 18.43 10.74
CA LYS A 10 9.19 19.62 9.98
C LYS A 10 10.56 19.44 9.33
N LYS A 11 11.48 18.70 9.95
CA LYS A 11 12.80 18.38 9.38
C LYS A 11 12.70 17.43 8.18
N LEU A 12 11.81 16.44 8.26
CA LEU A 12 11.62 15.42 7.20
C LEU A 12 10.72 15.90 6.06
N ALA A 13 9.75 16.79 6.35
CA ALA A 13 8.78 17.27 5.38
C ALA A 13 9.36 17.84 4.06
N PRO A 14 10.50 18.56 4.03
CA PRO A 14 11.08 19.07 2.78
C PRO A 14 11.45 17.96 1.80
N LYS A 15 12.13 16.90 2.28
CA LYS A 15 12.52 15.75 1.45
C LYS A 15 11.30 14.96 0.98
N ILE A 16 10.34 14.72 1.87
CA ILE A 16 9.08 14.05 1.51
C ILE A 16 8.35 14.83 0.41
N LYS A 17 8.28 16.16 0.53
CA LYS A 17 7.67 17.03 -0.49
C LYS A 17 8.44 17.05 -1.80
N GLU A 18 9.75 16.84 -1.79
CA GLU A 18 10.57 16.74 -3.00
C GLU A 18 10.22 15.47 -3.78
N VAL A 19 10.15 14.32 -3.10
CA VAL A 19 9.72 13.05 -3.71
C VAL A 19 8.29 13.17 -4.25
N LEU A 20 7.37 13.73 -3.47
CA LEU A 20 5.98 13.94 -3.93
C LEU A 20 5.91 14.80 -5.20
N LYS A 21 6.74 15.84 -5.31
CA LYS A 21 6.79 16.69 -6.52
C LYS A 21 7.39 15.95 -7.72
N LYS A 22 8.43 15.14 -7.51
CA LYS A 22 9.09 14.36 -8.57
C LYS A 22 8.10 13.45 -9.30
N TYR A 23 7.15 12.87 -8.57
CA TYR A 23 6.14 11.94 -9.10
C TYR A 23 4.74 12.55 -9.26
N ASN A 24 4.63 13.89 -9.20
CA ASN A 24 3.37 14.64 -9.29
C ASN A 24 2.23 14.13 -8.36
N MET A 25 2.59 13.77 -7.12
CA MET A 25 1.66 13.26 -6.12
C MET A 25 1.30 14.35 -5.11
N LYS A 26 0.03 14.41 -4.67
CA LYS A 26 -0.38 15.28 -3.56
C LYS A 26 -0.72 14.47 -2.33
N ALA A 27 -0.01 14.78 -1.24
CA ALA A 27 -0.19 14.12 0.04
C ALA A 27 -0.14 15.11 1.21
N THR A 28 -0.65 14.66 2.36
CA THR A 28 -0.56 15.37 3.63
C THR A 28 0.22 14.55 4.65
N ILE A 29 1.08 15.21 5.43
CA ILE A 29 1.94 14.57 6.42
C ILE A 29 1.37 14.83 7.82
N SER A 30 1.14 13.77 8.59
CA SER A 30 0.65 13.83 9.96
C SER A 30 1.53 13.00 10.89
N VAL A 31 1.49 13.30 12.19
CA VAL A 31 2.08 12.47 13.23
C VAL A 31 0.93 11.85 14.00
N ASN A 32 0.92 10.54 14.12
CA ASN A 32 -0.09 9.77 14.84
C ASN A 32 0.51 9.20 16.14
N ASN A 33 -0.22 9.37 17.24
CA ASN A 33 0.15 8.88 18.58
C ASN A 33 1.59 9.19 19.03
N HIS A 34 2.18 10.27 18.51
CA HIS A 34 3.58 10.66 18.77
C HIS A 34 4.63 9.57 18.47
N SER A 35 4.29 8.54 17.70
CA SER A 35 5.17 7.41 17.41
C SER A 35 5.22 7.04 15.93
N THR A 36 4.22 7.45 15.14
CA THR A 36 4.11 7.14 13.71
C THR A 36 4.08 8.40 12.86
N LEU A 37 4.92 8.45 11.84
CA LEU A 37 4.88 9.42 10.76
C LEU A 37 3.98 8.87 9.65
N CYS A 38 2.86 9.53 9.40
CA CYS A 38 1.90 9.11 8.38
C CYS A 38 1.96 10.04 7.16
N VAL A 39 2.03 9.46 5.97
CA VAL A 39 1.84 10.16 4.70
C VAL A 39 0.52 9.71 4.09
N ASN A 40 -0.41 10.64 3.98
CA ASN A 40 -1.74 10.39 3.40
C ASN A 40 -1.80 11.00 1.99
N ILE A 41 -1.64 10.15 0.99
CA ILE A 41 -1.74 10.46 -0.44
C ILE A 41 -3.21 10.61 -0.81
N LYS A 42 -3.56 11.73 -1.45
CA LYS A 42 -4.94 12.09 -1.80
C LYS A 42 -5.21 11.94 -3.29
N GLU A 43 -4.25 12.34 -4.11
CA GLU A 43 -4.36 12.34 -5.56
C GLU A 43 -2.96 12.24 -6.19
N GLY A 44 -2.91 11.78 -7.44
CA GLY A 44 -1.68 11.70 -8.20
C GLY A 44 -1.81 10.91 -9.50
N GLU A 45 -0.72 10.91 -10.27
CA GLU A 45 -0.64 10.27 -11.59
C GLU A 45 -0.36 8.77 -11.52
N LEU A 46 -0.02 8.24 -10.35
CA LEU A 46 0.30 6.82 -10.19
C LEU A 46 -0.93 6.04 -9.71
N ASP A 47 -1.29 4.96 -10.40
CA ASP A 47 -2.40 4.10 -9.99
C ASP A 47 -1.99 3.06 -8.93
N ILE A 48 -1.69 3.56 -7.73
CA ILE A 48 -1.22 2.72 -6.60
C ILE A 48 -2.34 1.79 -6.11
N VAL A 49 -3.59 2.25 -6.16
CA VAL A 49 -4.76 1.45 -5.75
C VAL A 49 -4.96 0.31 -6.74
N GLY A 50 -4.99 0.59 -8.04
CA GLY A 50 -5.14 -0.43 -9.08
C GLY A 50 -4.02 -1.47 -9.06
N ALA A 51 -2.77 -1.03 -8.93
CA ALA A 51 -1.63 -1.94 -8.77
C ALA A 51 -1.78 -2.85 -7.53
N SER A 52 -2.30 -2.31 -6.44
CA SER A 52 -2.52 -3.07 -5.21
C SER A 52 -3.74 -3.99 -5.30
N MET A 53 -4.77 -3.63 -6.07
CA MET A 53 -5.89 -4.50 -6.40
C MET A 53 -5.41 -5.70 -7.20
N LYS A 54 -4.60 -5.48 -8.24
CA LYS A 54 -4.02 -6.55 -9.06
C LYS A 54 -3.24 -7.56 -8.21
N ALA A 55 -2.32 -7.07 -7.37
CA ALA A 55 -1.54 -7.94 -6.49
C ALA A 55 -2.41 -8.78 -5.54
N ARG A 56 -3.54 -8.24 -5.06
CA ARG A 56 -4.51 -8.99 -4.24
C ARG A 56 -5.25 -10.05 -5.05
N LEU A 57 -5.64 -9.75 -6.29
CA LEU A 57 -6.30 -10.72 -7.17
C LEU A 57 -5.39 -11.90 -7.48
N ASP A 58 -4.12 -11.63 -7.77
CA ASP A 58 -3.14 -12.68 -8.06
C ASP A 58 -2.84 -13.56 -6.83
N ASP A 59 -2.74 -12.96 -5.64
CA ASP A 59 -2.58 -13.73 -4.38
C ASP A 59 -3.82 -14.55 -4.03
N PHE A 60 -5.02 -14.01 -4.30
CA PHE A 60 -6.29 -14.72 -4.12
C PHE A 60 -6.35 -15.97 -5.00
N GLU A 61 -6.04 -15.84 -6.29
CA GLU A 61 -5.97 -16.98 -7.22
C GLU A 61 -4.95 -18.03 -6.72
N ARG A 62 -3.77 -17.58 -6.30
CA ARG A 62 -2.68 -18.49 -5.88
C ARG A 62 -2.98 -19.24 -4.58
N THR A 63 -3.60 -18.61 -3.59
CA THR A 63 -3.66 -19.13 -2.21
C THR A 63 -5.05 -19.53 -1.73
N GLU A 64 -6.08 -18.77 -2.11
CA GLU A 64 -7.43 -18.93 -1.56
C GLU A 64 -8.33 -19.71 -2.51
N LEU A 65 -8.22 -19.44 -3.81
CA LEU A 65 -9.12 -20.00 -4.82
C LEU A 65 -9.09 -21.53 -4.85
N TYR A 66 -7.90 -22.14 -4.85
CA TYR A 66 -7.76 -23.59 -4.82
C TYR A 66 -8.05 -24.22 -3.44
N ARG A 67 -8.04 -23.42 -2.37
CA ARG A 67 -8.37 -23.89 -1.02
C ARG A 67 -9.88 -23.97 -0.81
N ASP A 68 -10.60 -22.93 -1.21
CA ASP A 68 -12.05 -22.90 -1.22
C ASP A 68 -12.56 -21.98 -2.34
N PRO A 69 -12.95 -22.52 -3.50
CA PRO A 69 -13.43 -21.74 -4.64
C PRO A 69 -14.65 -20.85 -4.32
N ARG A 70 -15.44 -21.18 -3.28
CA ARG A 70 -16.64 -20.41 -2.90
C ARG A 70 -16.30 -19.03 -2.33
N THR A 71 -15.05 -18.82 -1.92
CA THR A 71 -14.57 -17.53 -1.41
C THR A 71 -14.62 -16.42 -2.46
N VAL A 72 -14.71 -16.75 -3.75
CA VAL A 72 -14.82 -15.79 -4.87
C VAL A 72 -16.01 -14.84 -4.72
N LYS A 73 -17.07 -15.26 -4.00
CA LYS A 73 -18.22 -14.42 -3.65
C LYS A 73 -17.81 -13.11 -2.94
N TYR A 74 -16.72 -13.13 -2.19
CA TYR A 74 -16.24 -11.98 -1.42
C TYR A 74 -15.20 -11.13 -2.18
N LEU A 75 -14.84 -11.49 -3.41
CA LEU A 75 -13.76 -10.86 -4.16
C LEU A 75 -14.00 -9.36 -4.38
N ALA A 76 -15.20 -8.99 -4.84
CA ALA A 76 -15.57 -7.59 -5.07
C ALA A 76 -15.51 -6.74 -3.79
N SER A 77 -15.89 -7.30 -2.64
CA SER A 77 -15.84 -6.58 -1.36
C SER A 77 -14.43 -6.35 -0.82
N ARG A 78 -13.41 -6.99 -1.40
CA ARG A 78 -12.00 -6.83 -1.03
C ARG A 78 -11.25 -5.83 -1.94
N LEU A 79 -11.91 -5.32 -2.97
CA LEU A 79 -11.36 -4.35 -3.92
C LEU A 79 -11.74 -2.95 -3.46
N ASP A 80 -11.02 -2.45 -2.45
CA ASP A 80 -11.20 -1.12 -1.91
C ASP A 80 -10.57 -0.03 -2.79
N ASN A 81 -11.23 1.13 -2.88
CA ASN A 81 -10.73 2.32 -3.58
C ASN A 81 -9.66 3.11 -2.79
N TYR A 82 -9.08 2.49 -1.76
CA TYR A 82 -8.03 3.02 -0.93
C TYR A 82 -7.11 1.89 -0.50
N VAL A 83 -5.84 2.20 -0.20
CA VAL A 83 -4.89 1.20 0.27
C VAL A 83 -3.99 1.76 1.36
N ARG A 84 -3.75 0.95 2.38
CA ARG A 84 -2.61 1.13 3.29
C ARG A 84 -1.46 0.29 2.77
N VAL A 85 -0.40 0.96 2.32
CA VAL A 85 0.74 0.31 1.69
C VAL A 85 1.55 -0.39 2.78
N ASN A 86 1.89 -1.65 2.56
CA ASN A 86 2.78 -2.37 3.46
C ASN A 86 4.24 -2.04 3.12
N GLU A 87 4.91 -1.28 3.98
CA GLU A 87 6.26 -0.75 3.74
C GLU A 87 7.34 -1.82 3.63
N TYR A 88 7.07 -3.04 4.11
CA TYR A 88 8.01 -4.16 4.06
C TYR A 88 7.90 -4.96 2.75
N TRP A 89 6.75 -4.91 2.08
CA TRP A 89 6.47 -5.72 0.89
C TRP A 89 6.35 -4.88 -0.39
N ILE A 90 6.74 -3.60 -0.37
CA ILE A 90 6.68 -2.70 -1.54
C ILE A 90 7.34 -3.33 -2.77
N ALA A 91 8.51 -3.93 -2.60
CA ALA A 91 9.27 -4.49 -3.71
C ALA A 91 8.58 -5.69 -4.38
N GLU A 92 7.80 -6.46 -3.62
CA GLU A 92 7.10 -7.65 -4.08
C GLU A 92 5.70 -7.30 -4.62
N THR A 93 4.93 -6.52 -3.85
CA THR A 93 3.56 -6.12 -4.23
C THR A 93 3.53 -5.30 -5.51
N TYR A 94 4.51 -4.42 -5.73
CA TYR A 94 4.57 -3.54 -6.90
C TYR A 94 5.64 -3.96 -7.90
N ALA A 95 6.03 -5.24 -7.93
CA ALA A 95 7.08 -5.74 -8.82
C ALA A 95 6.81 -5.46 -10.30
N GLU A 96 5.54 -5.49 -10.72
CA GLU A 96 5.11 -5.22 -12.09
C GLU A 96 5.02 -3.73 -12.44
N TYR A 97 5.08 -2.85 -11.43
CA TYR A 97 4.94 -1.41 -11.59
C TYR A 97 6.22 -0.69 -11.12
N PRO A 98 7.29 -0.67 -11.93
CA PRO A 98 8.60 -0.19 -11.52
C PRO A 98 8.57 1.27 -11.02
N VAL A 99 7.80 2.14 -11.69
CA VAL A 99 7.65 3.55 -11.30
C VAL A 99 6.98 3.71 -9.93
N ILE A 100 5.95 2.91 -9.65
CA ILE A 100 5.25 2.92 -8.36
C ILE A 100 6.16 2.39 -7.25
N LYS A 101 6.88 1.31 -7.53
CA LYS A 101 7.87 0.72 -6.62
C LYS A 101 8.98 1.72 -6.27
N GLU A 102 9.55 2.41 -7.26
CA GLU A 102 10.57 3.43 -7.05
C GLU A 102 10.03 4.60 -6.23
N PHE A 103 8.85 5.12 -6.58
CA PHE A 103 8.18 6.17 -5.82
C PHE A 103 7.97 5.81 -4.35
N LEU A 104 7.39 4.64 -4.07
CA LEU A 104 7.09 4.21 -2.70
C LEU A 104 8.37 3.92 -1.90
N SER A 105 9.40 3.40 -2.55
CA SER A 105 10.70 3.15 -1.91
C SER A 105 11.40 4.47 -1.56
N GLU A 106 11.47 5.42 -2.51
CA GLU A 106 12.01 6.76 -2.26
C GLU A 106 11.21 7.51 -1.18
N LEU A 107 9.88 7.37 -1.19
CA LEU A 107 9.01 7.97 -0.18
C LEU A 107 9.30 7.40 1.21
N LYS A 108 9.45 6.08 1.32
CA LYS A 108 9.82 5.41 2.56
C LYS A 108 11.17 5.89 3.07
N GLU A 109 12.20 5.93 2.21
CA GLU A 109 13.53 6.44 2.57
C GLU A 109 13.49 7.91 3.04
N ALA A 110 12.66 8.74 2.39
CA ALA A 110 12.47 10.13 2.81
C ALA A 110 11.73 10.26 4.16
N MET A 111 10.84 9.31 4.47
CA MET A 111 10.12 9.25 5.75
C MET A 111 10.99 8.73 6.90
N GLU A 112 11.90 7.79 6.62
CA GLU A 112 12.89 7.32 7.58
C GLU A 112 13.90 8.46 7.85
N GLY A 113 14.48 9.01 6.80
CA GLY A 113 15.45 10.10 6.92
C GLY A 113 16.80 9.65 7.52
N PRO A 114 17.74 10.58 7.68
CA PRO A 114 19.13 10.23 8.02
C PRO A 114 19.34 9.80 9.49
N GLU A 115 18.43 10.15 10.38
CA GLU A 115 18.50 9.81 11.82
C GLU A 115 17.69 8.55 12.16
N PHE A 116 17.17 7.85 11.16
CA PHE A 116 16.40 6.63 11.36
C PHE A 116 17.28 5.50 11.89
N PHE A 117 16.73 4.75 12.85
CA PHE A 117 17.30 3.48 13.28
C PHE A 117 16.19 2.50 13.61
N ASN A 118 16.48 1.21 13.39
CA ASN A 118 15.62 0.10 13.78
C ASN A 118 16.47 -1.01 14.40
N HIS A 119 16.31 -1.20 15.70
CA HIS A 119 16.92 -2.26 16.51
C HIS A 119 15.83 -3.09 17.21
N ASP A 120 14.69 -3.26 16.56
CA ASP A 120 13.59 -4.08 17.08
C ASP A 120 14.04 -5.54 17.23
N ASP A 121 13.81 -6.12 18.43
CA ASP A 121 14.01 -7.54 18.70
C ASP A 121 12.65 -8.19 18.94
N SER A 122 12.24 -9.05 18.01
CA SER A 122 10.95 -9.74 18.06
C SER A 122 10.85 -10.76 19.21
N MET A 123 11.97 -11.18 19.81
CA MET A 123 11.99 -12.19 20.87
C MET A 123 11.86 -11.61 22.28
N THR A 124 12.20 -10.33 22.48
CA THR A 124 12.25 -9.71 23.82
C THR A 124 11.12 -8.72 24.10
N ASP A 125 10.10 -8.65 23.22
CA ASP A 125 8.99 -7.68 23.29
C ASP A 125 9.48 -6.24 23.54
N TYR A 126 10.60 -5.89 22.89
CA TYR A 126 11.27 -4.60 23.04
C TYR A 126 11.51 -3.98 21.67
N PHE A 127 10.68 -3.00 21.34
CA PHE A 127 10.77 -2.26 20.07
C PHE A 127 11.61 -0.99 20.25
N HIS A 128 12.85 -1.06 19.75
CA HIS A 128 13.83 0.00 19.81
C HIS A 128 14.11 0.57 18.41
N ARG A 129 13.25 1.49 18.00
CA ARG A 129 13.38 2.23 16.75
C ARG A 129 13.11 3.72 16.96
N SER A 130 13.49 4.54 15.99
CA SER A 130 13.21 5.98 16.02
C SER A 130 11.70 6.25 15.98
N HIS A 131 11.03 5.81 14.91
CA HIS A 131 9.61 6.00 14.67
C HIS A 131 9.06 4.93 13.73
N TYR A 132 7.73 4.83 13.67
CA TYR A 132 7.02 4.06 12.67
C TYR A 132 6.69 4.94 11.45
N THR A 133 6.54 4.31 10.30
CA THR A 133 6.10 4.94 9.05
C THR A 133 4.80 4.30 8.63
N ASP A 134 3.87 5.10 8.10
CA ASP A 134 2.59 4.63 7.59
C ASP A 134 2.25 5.37 6.30
N ILE A 135 2.06 4.63 5.21
CA ILE A 135 1.73 5.20 3.89
C ILE A 135 0.28 4.85 3.53
N ASN A 136 -0.59 5.86 3.55
CA ASN A 136 -2.01 5.73 3.23
C ASN A 136 -2.31 6.35 1.87
N VAL A 137 -2.99 5.62 1.00
CA VAL A 137 -3.44 6.07 -0.32
C VAL A 137 -4.96 6.13 -0.31
N GLY A 138 -5.51 7.35 -0.20
CA GLY A 138 -6.92 7.57 0.08
C GLY A 138 -7.32 7.12 1.49
N ASN A 139 -8.62 7.24 1.79
CA ASN A 139 -9.24 6.61 2.94
C ASN A 139 -10.68 6.19 2.60
N TRP A 140 -11.33 5.52 3.55
CA TRP A 140 -12.71 5.03 3.37
C TRP A 140 -13.74 6.16 3.16
N GLU A 141 -13.53 7.37 3.71
CA GLU A 141 -14.43 8.53 3.52
C GLU A 141 -14.18 9.28 2.20
N LYS A 142 -12.92 9.31 1.76
CA LYS A 142 -12.34 10.13 0.69
C LYS A 142 -11.33 9.25 -0.06
N PRO A 143 -11.80 8.46 -1.04
CA PRO A 143 -10.95 7.54 -1.78
C PRO A 143 -9.87 8.30 -2.58
N TYR A 144 -8.87 7.56 -3.00
CA TYR A 144 -7.76 8.11 -3.78
C TYR A 144 -8.24 8.55 -5.17
N VAL A 145 -7.80 9.73 -5.61
CA VAL A 145 -8.11 10.24 -6.95
C VAL A 145 -6.91 10.02 -7.87
N CYS A 146 -6.98 8.97 -8.69
CA CYS A 146 -5.99 8.71 -9.74
C CYS A 146 -6.27 9.60 -10.95
N THR A 147 -5.28 10.39 -11.37
CA THR A 147 -5.33 11.25 -12.57
C THR A 147 -4.74 10.60 -13.81
N ALA A 148 -4.22 9.37 -13.71
CA ALA A 148 -3.70 8.61 -14.85
C ALA A 148 -4.81 8.30 -15.87
N ASP A 149 -4.43 8.25 -17.15
CA ASP A 149 -5.30 7.75 -18.22
C ASP A 149 -5.41 6.21 -18.19
N ASP A 150 -4.29 5.52 -17.91
CA ASP A 150 -4.19 4.06 -17.88
C ASP A 150 -4.49 3.49 -16.48
N LYS A 151 -5.77 3.51 -16.09
CA LYS A 151 -6.21 2.93 -14.81
C LYS A 151 -6.40 1.42 -14.94
N PHE A 152 -6.01 0.68 -13.91
CA PHE A 152 -6.32 -0.73 -13.83
C PHE A 152 -7.83 -0.91 -13.62
N ASP A 153 -8.47 -1.58 -14.57
CA ASP A 153 -9.85 -2.06 -14.42
C ASP A 153 -9.82 -3.49 -13.84
N PRO A 154 -10.34 -3.70 -12.62
CA PRO A 154 -10.33 -5.02 -12.00
C PRO A 154 -11.39 -5.97 -12.58
N GLU A 155 -12.44 -5.46 -13.24
CA GLU A 155 -13.59 -6.28 -13.66
C GLU A 155 -13.22 -7.48 -14.56
N PRO A 156 -12.38 -7.32 -15.61
CA PRO A 156 -12.00 -8.47 -16.46
C PRO A 156 -11.31 -9.58 -15.67
N ARG A 157 -10.37 -9.20 -14.78
CA ARG A 157 -9.61 -10.14 -13.97
C ARG A 157 -10.48 -10.82 -12.90
N VAL A 158 -11.43 -10.08 -12.33
CA VAL A 158 -12.42 -10.63 -11.40
C VAL A 158 -13.29 -11.67 -12.08
N GLU A 159 -13.70 -11.44 -13.33
CA GLU A 159 -14.51 -12.40 -14.07
C GLU A 159 -13.72 -13.67 -14.43
N GLU A 160 -12.46 -13.53 -14.86
CA GLU A 160 -11.57 -14.69 -15.05
C GLU A 160 -11.48 -15.57 -13.79
N ILE A 161 -11.29 -14.95 -12.61
CA ILE A 161 -11.21 -15.68 -11.34
C ILE A 161 -12.54 -16.35 -11.00
N ARG A 162 -13.68 -15.74 -11.32
CA ARG A 162 -15.02 -16.35 -11.16
C ARG A 162 -15.20 -17.55 -12.06
N GLU A 163 -14.79 -17.47 -13.32
CA GLU A 163 -14.86 -18.61 -14.25
C GLU A 163 -13.99 -19.78 -13.75
N ILE A 164 -12.78 -19.51 -13.28
CA ILE A 164 -11.90 -20.53 -12.68
C ILE A 164 -12.58 -21.15 -11.45
N ALA A 165 -13.13 -20.33 -10.56
CA ALA A 165 -13.84 -20.80 -9.37
C ALA A 165 -15.02 -21.71 -9.72
N ASP A 166 -15.85 -21.32 -10.69
CA ASP A 166 -17.01 -22.08 -11.12
C ASP A 166 -16.61 -23.44 -11.72
N ASN A 167 -15.50 -23.49 -12.47
CA ASN A 167 -14.96 -24.74 -12.99
C ASN A 167 -14.49 -25.66 -11.87
N LEU A 168 -13.75 -25.14 -10.89
CA LEU A 168 -13.30 -25.92 -9.73
C LEU A 168 -14.48 -26.47 -8.90
N ILE A 169 -15.56 -25.69 -8.74
CA ILE A 169 -16.76 -26.15 -8.02
C ILE A 169 -17.45 -27.28 -8.78
N LYS A 170 -17.52 -27.22 -10.12
CA LYS A 170 -18.10 -28.27 -10.96
C LYS A 170 -17.28 -29.56 -10.93
N GLU A 171 -15.95 -29.46 -10.91
CA GLU A 171 -15.06 -30.63 -10.85
C GLU A 171 -15.13 -31.36 -9.50
N ALA A 172 -15.45 -30.64 -8.42
CA ALA A 172 -15.58 -31.20 -7.07
C ALA A 172 -16.97 -31.77 -6.75
N ALA A 173 -17.95 -31.64 -7.65
CA ALA A 173 -19.34 -32.08 -7.49
C ALA A 173 -19.57 -33.47 -8.11
#